data_AF-T1K3X4-F1
#
_entry.id   AF-T1K3X4-F1
#
_cell.length_a   1.000
_cell.length_b   1.000
_cell.length_c   1.000
_cell.angle_alpha   90.00
_cell.angle_beta   90.00
_cell.angle_gamma   90.00
#
_symmetry.space_group_name_H-M   'P 1'
#
loop_
_entity.id
_entity.type
_entity.pdbx_description
1 polymer ?
#
loop_
_entity_poly.entity_id
_entity_poly.type
_entity_poly.pdbx_seq_one_letter_code
_entity_poly.pdbx_strand_id
1 'polypeptide(L)'
;MDRIALAIELVNVSVNCENKKLSNQVTELMREVQRLRRQNRRILRRNNVLTQEVEQLCDLVEVCEYHLDSLNSVHQESIEQKSYIKYLECQLKNEYFPDIDYRPERFSGAILKFETACLLIFNYGKVNVVGAKSIDSADSAIAAFCLKLNLSIEFHDRQIVNMVGTSNFKRKINLDKLSREKPRLFEYYPELFPAAYYCKEKKKCLLFHTGKMIITGCRTYKDLVSLHNEVHLCLVLYGYL
;
A
#
# COMPACT_ATOMS: atom_id res chain seq x y z
N MET A 1 -12.38 -23.57 -20.96
CA MET A 1 -12.07 -22.23 -20.42
C MET A 1 -12.60 -22.15 -19.01
N ASP A 2 -11.73 -21.85 -18.05
CA ASP A 2 -12.04 -21.88 -16.61
C ASP A 2 -13.23 -20.97 -16.28
N ARG A 3 -14.33 -21.54 -15.76
CA ARG A 3 -15.52 -20.82 -15.26
C ARG A 3 -15.16 -19.74 -14.22
N ILE A 4 -13.96 -19.87 -13.64
CA ILE A 4 -13.34 -18.98 -12.66
C ILE A 4 -12.68 -17.77 -13.33
N ALA A 5 -12.02 -17.94 -14.49
CA ALA A 5 -11.49 -16.83 -15.28
C ALA A 5 -12.64 -15.95 -15.78
N LEU A 6 -13.76 -16.57 -16.17
CA LEU A 6 -15.00 -15.88 -16.52
C LEU A 6 -15.52 -15.04 -15.33
N ALA A 7 -15.53 -15.59 -14.11
CA ALA A 7 -15.98 -14.87 -12.91
C ALA A 7 -15.12 -13.65 -12.57
N ILE A 8 -13.83 -13.67 -12.94
CA ILE A 8 -12.89 -12.55 -12.77
C ILE A 8 -13.05 -11.51 -13.88
N GLU A 9 -13.22 -11.90 -15.14
CA GLU A 9 -13.50 -10.99 -16.27
C GLU A 9 -14.86 -10.28 -16.12
N LEU A 10 -15.87 -10.98 -15.60
CA LEU A 10 -17.24 -10.46 -15.41
C LEU A 10 -17.38 -9.42 -14.29
N VAL A 11 -16.33 -9.15 -13.52
CA VAL A 11 -16.28 -8.02 -12.58
C VAL A 11 -15.88 -6.71 -13.31
N ASN A 12 -15.20 -6.79 -14.47
CA ASN A 12 -14.58 -5.64 -15.14
C ASN A 12 -15.29 -5.11 -16.39
N VAL A 13 -16.35 -5.76 -16.89
CA VAL A 13 -17.01 -5.32 -18.13
C VAL A 13 -18.24 -4.48 -17.82
N SER A 14 -18.03 -3.17 -17.72
CA SER A 14 -19.07 -2.15 -17.87
C SER A 14 -18.95 -1.47 -19.24
N VAL A 15 -19.99 -1.71 -20.05
CA VAL A 15 -20.54 -0.85 -21.12
C VAL A 15 -19.76 -0.76 -22.44
N ASN A 16 -20.28 -1.40 -23.50
CA ASN A 16 -20.95 -0.77 -24.67
C ASN A 16 -21.06 -1.80 -25.81
N CYS A 17 -22.26 -2.06 -26.35
CA CYS A 17 -22.44 -2.57 -27.72
C CYS A 17 -23.92 -2.54 -28.16
N GLU A 18 -24.22 -1.70 -29.16
CA GLU A 18 -25.52 -1.49 -29.81
C GLU A 18 -25.88 -2.60 -30.83
N ASN A 19 -25.88 -3.87 -30.45
CA ASN A 19 -26.23 -4.96 -31.37
C ASN A 19 -27.28 -5.90 -30.78
N LYS A 20 -28.51 -5.88 -31.33
CA LYS A 20 -29.69 -6.61 -30.80
C LYS A 20 -29.49 -8.14 -30.72
N LYS A 21 -28.61 -8.74 -31.53
CA LYS A 21 -28.24 -10.18 -31.42
C LYS A 21 -27.24 -10.46 -30.28
N LEU A 22 -26.32 -9.53 -30.00
CA LEU A 22 -25.45 -9.59 -28.82
C LEU A 22 -26.25 -9.37 -27.53
N SER A 23 -27.32 -8.57 -27.57
CA SER A 23 -28.15 -8.27 -26.40
C SER A 23 -28.68 -9.54 -25.71
N ASN A 24 -29.11 -10.55 -26.47
CA ASN A 24 -29.61 -11.80 -25.87
C ASN A 24 -28.49 -12.62 -25.22
N GLN A 25 -27.33 -12.75 -25.88
CA GLN A 25 -26.17 -13.45 -25.32
C GLN A 25 -25.59 -12.72 -24.11
N VAL A 26 -25.51 -11.39 -24.16
CA VAL A 26 -25.10 -10.53 -23.03
C VAL A 26 -26.10 -10.65 -21.89
N THR A 27 -27.40 -10.66 -22.17
CA THR A 27 -28.45 -10.83 -21.14
C THR A 27 -28.37 -12.21 -20.49
N GLU A 28 -28.11 -13.26 -21.28
CA GLU A 28 -27.96 -14.63 -20.80
C GLU A 28 -26.68 -14.80 -19.96
N LEU A 29 -25.56 -14.23 -20.41
CA LEU A 29 -24.32 -14.12 -19.64
C LEU A 29 -24.55 -13.35 -18.33
N MET A 30 -25.27 -12.23 -18.37
CA MET A 30 -25.59 -11.43 -17.18
C MET A 30 -26.50 -12.17 -16.21
N ARG A 31 -27.44 -12.98 -16.69
CA ARG A 31 -28.25 -13.87 -15.84
C ARG A 31 -27.40 -14.95 -15.19
N GLU A 32 -26.47 -15.54 -15.95
CA GLU A 32 -25.56 -16.56 -15.41
C GLU A 32 -24.58 -15.96 -14.39
N VAL A 33 -24.07 -14.75 -14.64
CA VAL A 33 -23.30 -13.95 -13.66
C VAL A 33 -24.10 -13.74 -12.39
N GLN A 34 -25.36 -13.31 -12.50
CA GLN A 34 -26.23 -13.09 -11.33
C GLN A 34 -26.51 -14.39 -10.57
N ARG A 35 -26.71 -15.50 -11.29
CA ARG A 35 -26.90 -16.84 -10.70
C ARG A 35 -25.64 -17.28 -9.94
N LEU A 36 -24.48 -17.19 -10.57
CA LEU A 36 -23.18 -17.50 -9.96
C LEU A 36 -22.91 -16.59 -8.76
N ARG A 37 -23.23 -15.29 -8.84
CA ARG A 37 -23.15 -14.34 -7.70
C ARG A 37 -24.04 -14.77 -6.54
N ARG A 38 -25.28 -15.22 -6.80
CA ARG A 38 -26.20 -15.72 -5.77
C ARG A 38 -25.70 -17.02 -5.13
N GLN A 39 -25.17 -17.94 -5.94
CA GLN A 39 -24.62 -19.20 -5.46
C GLN A 39 -23.36 -18.97 -4.63
N ASN A 40 -22.45 -18.11 -5.10
CA ASN A 40 -21.26 -17.70 -4.36
C ASN A 40 -21.64 -16.97 -3.05
N ARG A 41 -22.64 -16.07 -3.05
CA ARG A 41 -23.14 -15.46 -1.79
C ARG A 41 -23.62 -16.48 -0.77
N ARG A 42 -24.24 -17.59 -1.21
CA ARG A 42 -24.64 -18.67 -0.29
C ARG A 42 -23.43 -19.41 0.27
N ILE A 43 -22.43 -19.71 -0.57
CA ILE A 43 -21.16 -20.33 -0.14
C ILE A 43 -20.43 -19.42 0.85
N LEU A 44 -20.34 -18.12 0.54
CA LEU A 44 -19.67 -17.13 1.38
C LEU A 44 -20.41 -16.89 2.70
N ARG A 45 -21.75 -16.92 2.73
CA ARG A 45 -22.52 -16.88 3.97
C ARG A 45 -22.36 -18.16 4.79
N ARG A 46 -22.35 -19.32 4.13
CA ARG A 46 -22.19 -20.63 4.78
C ARG A 46 -20.80 -20.77 5.42
N ASN A 47 -19.79 -20.16 4.83
CA ASN A 47 -18.42 -20.11 5.36
C ASN A 47 -18.15 -18.88 6.25
N ASN A 48 -19.17 -18.10 6.62
CA ASN A 48 -19.03 -16.85 7.41
C ASN A 48 -18.10 -15.77 6.82
N VAL A 49 -17.76 -15.86 5.53
CA VAL A 49 -16.82 -14.95 4.83
C VAL A 49 -17.41 -13.54 4.64
N LEU A 50 -18.74 -13.41 4.58
CA LEU A 50 -19.43 -12.13 4.41
C LEU A 50 -19.82 -11.44 5.73
N THR A 51 -19.80 -12.18 6.84
CA THR A 51 -20.33 -11.75 8.15
C THR A 51 -19.25 -11.40 9.16
N GLN A 52 -17.99 -11.74 8.91
CA GLN A 52 -16.89 -11.09 9.59
C GLN A 52 -16.68 -9.72 8.96
N GLU A 53 -17.29 -8.70 9.56
CA GLU A 53 -16.78 -7.34 9.44
C GLU A 53 -15.26 -7.41 9.65
N VAL A 54 -14.57 -6.96 8.63
CA VAL A 54 -13.15 -7.18 8.41
C VAL A 54 -12.37 -6.40 9.46
N GLU A 55 -12.11 -7.04 10.59
CA GLU A 55 -11.05 -6.72 11.55
C GLU A 55 -9.65 -7.04 10.95
N GLN A 56 -9.49 -7.00 9.62
CA GLN A 56 -8.51 -7.84 8.91
C GLN A 56 -7.20 -7.16 8.52
N LEU A 57 -6.99 -5.87 8.79
CA LEU A 57 -5.67 -5.26 8.65
C LEU A 57 -5.06 -5.10 10.04
N CYS A 58 -4.03 -5.90 10.35
CA CYS A 58 -3.38 -5.92 11.65
C CYS A 58 -2.48 -4.70 11.86
N ASP A 59 -1.82 -4.25 10.81
CA ASP A 59 -1.00 -3.04 10.82
C ASP A 59 -1.24 -2.24 9.53
N LEU A 60 -1.43 -0.94 9.70
CA LEU A 60 -1.45 0.06 8.65
C LEU A 60 -0.24 0.96 8.83
N VAL A 61 0.57 1.09 7.78
CA VAL A 61 1.69 2.03 7.73
C VAL A 61 1.45 2.98 6.58
N GLU A 62 1.40 4.26 6.90
CA GLU A 62 1.24 5.33 5.92
C GLU A 62 2.61 5.89 5.55
N VAL A 63 2.79 6.15 4.25
CA VAL A 63 3.88 6.97 3.75
C VAL A 63 3.29 8.31 3.38
N CYS A 64 3.65 9.32 4.16
CA CYS A 64 3.22 10.69 3.96
C CYS A 64 4.35 11.47 3.31
N GLU A 65 4.00 12.23 2.27
CA GLU A 65 4.89 13.16 1.61
C GLU A 65 4.55 14.58 2.08
N TYR A 66 5.60 15.35 2.39
CA TYR A 66 5.52 16.74 2.77
C TYR A 66 6.48 17.54 1.89
N HIS A 67 6.04 18.75 1.50
CA HIS A 67 6.86 19.73 0.81
C HIS A 67 7.15 20.90 1.74
N LEU A 68 8.41 21.33 1.72
CA LEU A 68 8.93 22.43 2.51
C LEU A 68 8.71 23.75 1.75
N ASP A 69 7.92 24.66 2.32
CA ASP A 69 7.58 25.92 1.63
C ASP A 69 8.52 27.08 2.01
N SER A 70 8.76 27.29 3.31
CA SER A 70 9.66 28.35 3.78
C SER A 70 10.23 28.05 5.16
N LEU A 71 11.43 28.60 5.43
CA LEU A 71 12.01 28.63 6.76
C LEU A 71 11.99 30.04 7.28
N ASN A 72 11.31 30.23 8.41
CA ASN A 72 11.49 31.39 9.25
C ASN A 72 12.43 30.98 10.39
N SER A 73 13.69 31.38 10.30
CA SER A 73 14.57 31.37 11.47
C SER A 73 14.04 32.38 12.48
N VAL A 74 14.08 32.03 13.77
CA VAL A 74 13.78 32.97 14.88
C VAL A 74 14.72 34.19 14.84
N HIS A 75 15.81 34.09 14.09
CA HIS A 75 16.72 35.19 13.74
C HIS A 75 16.71 35.40 12.22
N GLN A 76 15.88 36.36 11.79
CA GLN A 76 15.78 36.98 10.46
C GLN A 76 16.79 36.50 9.39
N GLU A 77 16.29 35.75 8.40
CA GLU A 77 16.46 36.00 6.95
C GLU A 77 15.73 34.90 6.18
N SER A 78 14.95 35.29 5.17
CA SER A 78 14.27 34.36 4.26
C SER A 78 15.32 33.60 3.44
N ILE A 79 15.62 32.36 3.81
CA ILE A 79 16.58 31.53 3.06
C ILE A 79 15.93 31.12 1.74
N GLU A 80 16.53 31.50 0.60
CA GLU A 80 16.09 31.01 -0.71
C GLU A 80 16.19 29.47 -0.81
N GLN A 81 15.25 28.81 -1.50
CA GLN A 81 15.14 27.34 -1.61
C GLN A 81 16.47 26.62 -1.94
N LYS A 82 17.34 27.19 -2.79
CA LYS A 82 18.65 26.60 -3.13
C LYS A 82 19.68 26.70 -2.00
N SER A 83 19.64 27.77 -1.20
CA SER A 83 20.49 27.97 -0.03
C SER A 83 20.08 27.06 1.13
N TYR A 84 18.80 26.70 1.20
CA TYR A 84 18.25 25.79 2.20
C TYR A 84 18.78 24.36 2.08
N ILE A 85 18.89 23.83 0.86
CA ILE A 85 19.46 22.50 0.59
C ILE A 85 20.85 22.38 1.24
N LYS A 86 21.68 23.39 0.99
CA LYS A 86 23.05 23.48 1.49
C LYS A 86 23.09 23.73 3.00
N TYR A 87 22.12 24.48 3.53
CA TYR A 87 21.95 24.70 4.97
C TYR A 87 21.60 23.40 5.69
N LEU A 88 20.60 22.64 5.21
CA LEU A 88 20.28 21.31 5.73
C LEU A 88 21.50 20.39 5.64
N GLU A 89 22.15 20.29 4.48
CA GLU A 89 23.36 19.47 4.35
C GLU A 89 24.46 19.86 5.36
N CYS A 90 24.57 21.15 5.73
CA CYS A 90 25.50 21.63 6.75
C CYS A 90 25.05 21.24 8.17
N GLN A 91 23.76 21.42 8.50
CA GLN A 91 23.21 21.08 9.82
C GLN A 91 23.10 19.58 10.06
N LEU A 92 22.86 18.78 9.02
CA LEU A 92 22.81 17.32 9.09
C LEU A 92 24.22 16.70 9.22
N LYS A 93 25.28 17.46 8.91
CA LYS A 93 26.68 17.06 9.12
C LYS A 93 27.24 17.52 10.47
N ASN A 94 26.54 18.40 11.20
CA ASN A 94 26.93 18.94 12.50
C ASN A 94 25.95 18.53 13.62
N GLU A 95 26.40 18.66 14.87
CA GLU A 95 25.91 18.20 16.20
C GLU A 95 24.40 18.10 16.52
N TYR A 96 23.45 18.50 15.68
CA TYR A 96 22.00 18.51 16.01
C TYR A 96 21.32 17.15 15.90
N PHE A 97 21.82 16.27 15.03
CA PHE A 97 21.29 14.91 14.85
C PHE A 97 22.42 13.86 14.88
N PRO A 98 22.80 13.37 16.06
CA PRO A 98 23.87 12.38 16.18
C PRO A 98 23.56 11.06 15.44
N ASP A 99 22.28 10.75 15.26
CA ASP A 99 21.80 9.50 14.67
C ASP A 99 21.36 9.61 13.19
N ILE A 100 21.67 10.72 12.52
CA ILE A 100 21.28 10.87 11.12
C ILE A 100 22.20 10.06 10.19
N ASP A 101 21.59 9.27 9.29
CA ASP A 101 22.34 8.52 8.26
C ASP A 101 22.22 9.26 6.92
N TYR A 102 23.26 10.01 6.57
CA TYR A 102 23.35 10.72 5.30
C TYR A 102 24.56 10.25 4.49
N ARG A 103 24.29 9.44 3.48
CA ARG A 103 25.31 8.85 2.57
C ARG A 103 24.84 9.01 1.12
N PRO A 104 25.04 10.19 0.48
CA PRO A 104 24.52 10.49 -0.86
C PRO A 104 24.97 9.48 -1.94
N GLU A 105 26.14 8.87 -1.76
CA GLU A 105 26.69 7.78 -2.59
C GLU A 105 25.80 6.51 -2.58
N ARG A 106 25.09 6.25 -1.48
CA ARG A 106 24.21 5.08 -1.30
C ARG A 106 22.73 5.42 -1.47
N PHE A 107 22.32 6.60 -1.03
CA PHE A 107 20.94 7.06 -1.06
C PHE A 107 20.91 8.59 -1.07
N SER A 108 20.12 9.18 -1.97
CA SER A 108 20.10 10.62 -2.23
C SER A 108 19.47 11.47 -1.12
N GLY A 109 18.81 10.86 -0.14
CA GLY A 109 18.23 11.54 1.01
C GLY A 109 18.97 11.23 2.32
N ALA A 110 18.72 12.04 3.33
CA ALA A 110 19.12 11.75 4.71
C ALA A 110 18.04 10.95 5.43
N ILE A 111 18.44 9.98 6.23
CA ILE A 111 17.55 9.10 6.99
C ILE A 111 17.62 9.49 8.46
N LEU A 112 16.49 9.93 9.02
CA LEU A 112 16.38 10.27 10.43
C LEU A 112 15.28 9.42 11.08
N LYS A 113 15.64 8.69 12.14
CA LYS A 113 14.71 7.80 12.84
C LYS A 113 14.19 8.46 14.11
N PHE A 114 12.87 8.38 14.31
CA PHE A 114 12.17 8.67 15.55
C PHE A 114 11.54 7.38 16.07
N GLU A 115 11.02 7.40 17.29
CA GLU A 115 10.38 6.23 17.90
C GLU A 115 9.19 5.70 17.08
N THR A 116 8.41 6.62 16.50
CA THR A 116 7.15 6.31 15.82
C THR A 116 7.21 6.40 14.30
N ALA A 117 8.28 6.96 13.73
CA ALA A 117 8.40 7.17 12.29
C ALA A 117 9.87 7.35 11.85
N CYS A 118 10.11 7.25 10.55
CA CYS A 118 11.39 7.52 9.91
C CYS A 118 11.20 8.59 8.83
N LEU A 119 12.01 9.64 8.88
CA LEU A 119 12.02 10.71 7.89
C LEU A 119 13.09 10.40 6.84
N LEU A 120 12.73 10.53 5.57
CA LEU A 120 13.63 10.55 4.43
C LEU A 120 13.63 11.98 3.88
N ILE A 121 14.69 12.71 4.15
CA ILE A 121 14.79 14.14 3.85
C ILE A 121 15.62 14.29 2.59
N PHE A 122 15.02 14.82 1.53
CA PHE A 122 15.69 15.05 0.27
C PHE A 122 16.24 16.47 0.19
N ASN A 123 17.35 16.59 -0.53
CA ASN A 123 18.07 17.83 -0.66
C ASN A 123 17.18 18.95 -1.26
N TYR A 124 16.25 18.66 -2.18
CA TYR A 124 15.31 19.64 -2.76
C TYR A 124 14.07 19.99 -1.92
N GLY A 125 14.06 19.71 -0.61
CA GLY A 125 12.97 20.15 0.28
C GLY A 125 11.75 19.23 0.31
N LYS A 126 11.87 18.00 -0.21
CA LYS A 126 10.87 16.95 -0.02
C LYS A 126 11.20 16.13 1.21
N VAL A 127 10.19 15.81 2.02
CA VAL A 127 10.33 14.89 3.16
C VAL A 127 9.29 13.78 3.04
N ASN A 128 9.76 12.53 3.02
CA ASN A 128 8.87 11.38 3.16
C ASN A 128 8.91 10.87 4.60
N VAL A 129 7.76 10.75 5.23
CA VAL A 129 7.61 10.10 6.53
C VAL A 129 7.14 8.67 6.30
N VAL A 130 7.90 7.70 6.79
CA VAL A 130 7.66 6.26 6.64
C VAL A 130 7.53 5.62 8.01
N GLY A 131 6.71 4.58 8.15
CA GLY A 131 6.59 3.84 9.41
C GLY A 131 5.57 4.42 10.38
N ALA A 132 5.02 5.59 10.08
CA ALA A 132 3.94 6.19 10.86
C ALA A 132 2.66 5.34 10.75
N LYS A 133 2.03 5.06 11.90
CA LYS A 133 0.76 4.31 11.97
C LYS A 133 -0.47 5.19 11.73
N SER A 134 -0.29 6.50 11.77
CA SER A 134 -1.32 7.50 11.52
C SER A 134 -0.69 8.79 11.01
N ILE A 135 -1.52 9.61 10.38
CA ILE A 135 -1.17 10.97 9.99
C ILE A 135 -0.67 11.79 11.18
N ASP A 136 -1.34 11.74 12.33
CA ASP A 136 -0.93 12.47 13.54
C ASP A 136 0.47 12.06 14.04
N SER A 137 0.81 10.77 13.91
CA SER A 137 2.14 10.28 14.22
C SER A 137 3.19 10.78 13.23
N ALA A 138 2.82 10.96 11.96
CA ALA A 138 3.70 11.55 10.96
C ALA A 138 3.92 13.05 11.24
N ASP A 139 2.85 13.79 11.53
CA ASP A 139 2.90 15.21 11.91
C ASP A 139 3.77 15.40 13.17
N SER A 140 3.63 14.52 14.17
CA SER A 140 4.43 14.57 15.40
C SER A 140 5.93 14.40 15.13
N ALA A 141 6.29 13.52 14.19
CA ALA A 141 7.68 13.31 13.80
C ALA A 141 8.25 14.52 13.03
N ILE A 142 7.44 15.14 12.17
CA ILE A 142 7.79 16.41 11.51
C ILE A 142 7.97 17.54 12.53
N ALA A 143 7.05 17.69 13.49
CA ALA A 143 7.16 18.70 14.53
C ALA A 143 8.42 18.50 15.38
N ALA A 144 8.73 17.26 15.77
CA ALA A 144 9.95 16.93 16.50
C ALA A 144 11.23 17.24 15.70
N PHE A 145 11.20 17.02 14.38
CA PHE A 145 12.28 17.42 13.48
C PHE A 145 12.48 18.94 13.45
N CYS A 146 11.40 19.71 13.33
CA CYS A 146 11.44 21.18 13.33
C CYS A 146 12.01 21.73 14.64
N LEU A 147 11.51 21.21 15.76
CA LEU A 147 11.95 21.60 17.10
C LEU A 147 13.45 21.36 17.29
N LYS A 148 13.98 20.20 16.86
CA LYS A 148 15.41 19.89 16.96
C LYS A 148 16.29 20.83 16.14
N LEU A 149 15.77 21.38 15.04
CA LEU A 149 16.47 22.34 14.21
C LEU A 149 16.38 23.78 14.72
N ASN A 150 15.55 24.08 15.74
CA ASN A 150 15.20 25.45 16.15
C ASN A 150 14.71 26.32 14.97
N LEU A 151 14.01 25.70 14.01
CA LEU A 151 13.48 26.37 12.82
C LEU A 151 11.96 26.33 12.83
N SER A 152 11.34 27.46 12.50
CA SER A 152 9.92 27.49 12.17
C SER A 152 9.78 27.11 10.70
N ILE A 153 9.58 25.81 10.47
CA ILE A 153 9.42 25.24 9.15
C ILE A 153 7.92 25.02 8.91
N GLU A 154 7.39 25.66 7.87
CA GLU A 154 6.02 25.39 7.41
C GLU A 154 6.05 24.32 6.31
N PHE A 155 5.23 23.29 6.49
CA PHE A 155 5.02 22.24 5.50
C PHE A 155 3.63 22.36 4.92
N HIS A 156 3.53 22.29 3.59
CA HIS A 156 2.27 22.26 2.86
C HIS A 156 2.18 20.99 2.01
N ASP A 157 1.03 20.82 1.34
CA ASP A 157 0.78 19.70 0.42
C ASP A 157 1.00 18.31 1.04
N ARG A 158 0.59 18.14 2.30
CA ARG A 158 0.59 16.84 2.97
C ARG A 158 -0.27 15.85 2.19
N GLN A 159 0.36 14.81 1.67
CA GLN A 159 -0.33 13.77 0.91
C GLN A 159 0.10 12.38 1.34
N ILE A 160 -0.88 11.48 1.52
CA ILE A 160 -0.60 10.04 1.58
C ILE A 160 -0.25 9.57 0.17
N VAL A 161 1.01 9.21 -0.03
CA VAL A 161 1.52 8.76 -1.34
C VAL A 161 1.51 7.24 -1.46
N ASN A 162 1.56 6.55 -0.33
CA ASN A 162 1.45 5.09 -0.28
C ASN A 162 0.93 4.64 1.09
N MET A 163 0.15 3.58 1.11
CA MET A 163 -0.26 2.87 2.31
C MET A 163 0.16 1.41 2.18
N VAL A 164 0.68 0.87 3.28
CA VAL A 164 1.02 -0.53 3.42
C VAL A 164 0.10 -1.15 4.45
N GLY A 165 -0.68 -2.12 4.04
CA GLY A 165 -1.54 -2.90 4.92
C GLY A 165 -0.98 -4.30 5.12
N THR A 166 -1.06 -4.84 6.33
CA THR A 166 -0.73 -6.25 6.57
C THR A 166 -1.92 -6.99 7.16
N SER A 167 -2.08 -8.25 6.79
CA SER A 167 -3.05 -9.15 7.40
C SER A 167 -2.44 -10.53 7.64
N ASN A 168 -3.10 -11.34 8.47
CA ASN A 168 -2.69 -12.72 8.67
C ASN A 168 -3.92 -13.62 8.76
N PHE A 169 -4.03 -14.54 7.81
CA PHE A 169 -5.12 -15.52 7.78
C PHE A 169 -4.97 -16.63 8.84
N LYS A 170 -3.87 -16.65 9.59
CA LYS A 170 -3.57 -17.61 10.67
C LYS A 170 -3.65 -19.07 10.20
N ARG A 171 -3.36 -19.32 8.92
CA ARG A 171 -3.42 -20.63 8.28
C ARG A 171 -2.25 -20.78 7.32
N LYS A 172 -1.62 -21.96 7.31
CA LYS A 172 -0.53 -22.24 6.36
C LYS A 172 -1.08 -22.38 4.94
N ILE A 173 -0.42 -21.73 4.00
CA ILE A 173 -0.78 -21.75 2.58
C ILE A 173 0.36 -22.41 1.80
N ASN A 174 0.03 -23.41 0.97
CA ASN A 174 1.02 -24.04 0.09
C ASN A 174 1.18 -23.18 -1.18
N LEU A 175 2.17 -22.30 -1.18
CA LEU A 175 2.42 -21.36 -2.29
C LEU A 175 2.83 -22.06 -3.58
N ASP A 176 3.60 -23.16 -3.52
CA ASP A 176 3.98 -23.96 -4.69
C ASP A 176 2.77 -24.55 -5.41
N LYS A 177 1.82 -25.06 -4.64
CA LYS A 177 0.56 -25.58 -5.17
C LYS A 177 -0.30 -24.44 -5.72
N LEU A 178 -0.40 -23.33 -4.98
CA LEU A 178 -1.21 -22.17 -5.36
C LEU A 178 -0.74 -21.54 -6.67
N SER A 179 0.56 -21.30 -6.81
CA SER A 179 1.13 -20.70 -8.04
C SER A 179 1.01 -21.65 -9.23
N ARG A 180 1.18 -22.97 -9.02
CA ARG A 180 1.01 -23.98 -10.08
C ARG A 180 -0.43 -24.12 -10.55
N GLU A 181 -1.40 -24.07 -9.63
CA GLU A 181 -2.82 -24.18 -9.95
C GLU A 181 -3.42 -22.87 -10.47
N LYS A 182 -2.85 -21.73 -10.08
CA LYS A 182 -3.35 -20.38 -10.41
C LYS A 182 -2.22 -19.44 -10.87
N PRO A 183 -1.45 -19.81 -11.92
CA PRO A 183 -0.26 -19.07 -12.34
C PRO A 183 -0.56 -17.67 -12.89
N ARG A 184 -1.82 -17.41 -13.32
CA ARG A 184 -2.26 -16.07 -13.76
C ARG A 184 -2.55 -15.12 -12.60
N LEU A 185 -2.74 -15.64 -11.39
CA LEU A 185 -3.09 -14.86 -10.21
C LEU A 185 -1.95 -14.82 -9.20
N PHE A 186 -1.18 -15.91 -9.07
CA PHE A 186 -0.11 -16.03 -8.09
C PHE A 186 1.18 -16.49 -8.76
N GLU A 187 2.23 -15.69 -8.64
CA GLU A 187 3.59 -16.05 -9.06
C GLU A 187 4.45 -16.31 -7.83
N TYR A 188 5.14 -17.46 -7.80
CA TYR A 188 6.00 -17.83 -6.69
C TYR A 188 7.27 -18.49 -7.21
N TYR A 189 8.41 -17.89 -6.84
CA TYR A 189 9.74 -18.37 -7.18
C TYR A 189 10.56 -18.47 -5.87
N PRO A 190 10.51 -19.61 -5.16
CA PRO A 190 11.08 -19.77 -3.81
C PRO A 190 12.58 -19.43 -3.75
N GLU A 191 13.31 -19.72 -4.83
CA GLU A 191 14.76 -19.44 -4.95
C GLU A 191 15.08 -17.94 -4.99
N LEU A 192 14.11 -17.10 -5.38
CA LEU A 192 14.29 -15.66 -5.52
C LEU A 192 13.69 -14.89 -4.35
N PHE A 193 12.52 -15.31 -3.87
CA PHE A 193 11.79 -14.59 -2.83
C PHE A 193 10.83 -15.51 -2.05
N PRO A 194 10.72 -15.36 -0.71
CA PRO A 194 9.93 -16.27 0.14
C PRO A 194 8.40 -16.07 0.09
N ALA A 195 7.90 -15.13 -0.71
CA ALA A 195 6.47 -14.85 -0.83
C ALA A 195 5.99 -14.94 -2.28
N ALA A 196 4.72 -15.29 -2.45
CA ALA A 196 4.04 -15.26 -3.74
C ALA A 196 3.53 -13.84 -4.05
N TYR A 197 3.68 -13.40 -5.30
CA TYR A 197 3.12 -12.17 -5.82
C TYR A 197 1.69 -12.40 -6.31
N TYR A 198 0.77 -11.50 -6.00
CA TYR A 198 -0.56 -11.47 -6.61
C TYR A 198 -0.55 -10.59 -7.87
N CYS A 199 -0.78 -11.17 -9.04
CA CYS A 199 -0.45 -10.55 -10.33
C CYS A 199 -1.58 -9.75 -11.00
N LYS A 200 -2.80 -9.75 -10.43
CA LYS A 200 -3.97 -9.19 -11.12
C LYS A 200 -4.04 -7.66 -11.10
N GLU A 201 -3.49 -7.01 -10.09
CA GLU A 201 -3.47 -5.54 -10.00
C GLU A 201 -2.05 -4.99 -10.18
N LYS A 202 -1.94 -3.74 -10.65
CA LYS A 202 -0.68 -2.97 -10.58
C LYS A 202 -0.22 -2.72 -9.13
N LYS A 203 -1.01 -3.15 -8.14
CA LYS A 203 -0.76 -3.04 -6.70
C LYS A 203 -0.05 -4.30 -6.22
N LYS A 204 1.02 -4.13 -5.45
CA LYS A 204 1.89 -5.24 -5.03
C LYS A 204 1.29 -5.88 -3.79
N CYS A 205 0.75 -7.08 -3.92
CA CYS A 205 0.35 -7.91 -2.79
C CYS A 205 1.28 -9.14 -2.71
N LEU A 206 1.79 -9.41 -1.51
CA LEU A 206 2.70 -10.49 -1.17
C LEU A 206 2.00 -11.44 -0.20
N LEU A 207 2.02 -12.74 -0.49
CA LEU A 207 1.44 -13.78 0.35
C LEU A 207 2.53 -14.76 0.80
N PHE A 208 2.59 -15.03 2.10
CA PHE A 208 3.59 -15.92 2.71
C PHE A 208 2.98 -17.28 3.05
N HIS A 209 3.83 -18.32 3.12
CA HIS A 209 3.42 -19.66 3.57
C HIS A 209 2.76 -19.69 4.96
N THR A 210 3.04 -18.69 5.80
CA THR A 210 2.45 -18.54 7.14
C THR A 210 1.00 -18.07 7.14
N GLY A 211 0.46 -17.66 5.97
CA GLY A 211 -0.82 -16.97 5.87
C GLY A 211 -0.73 -15.47 6.09
N LYS A 212 0.47 -14.93 6.36
CA LYS A 212 0.70 -13.48 6.37
C LYS A 212 0.56 -12.93 4.96
N MET A 213 -0.08 -11.77 4.84
CA MET A 213 -0.25 -11.02 3.61
C MET A 213 0.23 -9.59 3.81
N ILE A 214 0.90 -9.02 2.80
CA ILE A 214 1.36 -7.64 2.78
C ILE A 214 0.84 -7.00 1.50
N ILE A 215 0.13 -5.89 1.63
CA ILE A 215 -0.43 -5.11 0.53
C ILE A 215 0.28 -3.77 0.50
N THR A 216 0.78 -3.36 -0.66
CA THR A 216 1.42 -2.06 -0.87
C THR A 216 1.10 -1.50 -2.26
N GLY A 217 1.38 -0.21 -2.48
CA GLY A 217 1.02 0.50 -3.70
C GLY A 217 -0.42 1.02 -3.71
N CYS A 218 -1.07 1.05 -2.54
CA CYS A 218 -2.40 1.61 -2.34
C CYS A 218 -2.27 3.08 -1.89
N ARG A 219 -3.18 3.96 -2.33
CA ARG A 219 -3.23 5.36 -1.86
C ARG A 219 -4.38 5.61 -0.87
N THR A 220 -5.31 4.69 -0.79
CA THR A 220 -6.49 4.82 0.07
C THR A 220 -6.72 3.54 0.87
N TYR A 221 -7.33 3.67 2.05
CA TYR A 221 -7.74 2.52 2.86
C TYR A 221 -8.71 1.60 2.09
N LYS A 222 -9.60 2.19 1.30
CA LYS A 222 -10.55 1.46 0.44
C LYS A 222 -9.83 0.56 -0.56
N ASP A 223 -8.71 1.01 -1.13
CA ASP A 223 -7.89 0.18 -2.04
C ASP A 223 -7.29 -1.02 -1.33
N LEU A 224 -6.78 -0.84 -0.11
CA LEU A 224 -6.22 -1.93 0.70
C LEU A 224 -7.29 -2.97 1.01
N VAL A 225 -8.46 -2.53 1.49
CA VAL A 225 -9.58 -3.42 1.83
C VAL A 225 -10.10 -4.15 0.59
N SER A 226 -10.21 -3.46 -0.55
CA SER A 226 -10.65 -4.09 -1.80
C SER A 226 -9.72 -5.22 -2.23
N LEU A 227 -8.40 -4.95 -2.24
CA LEU A 227 -7.40 -5.94 -2.63
C LEU A 227 -7.30 -7.07 -1.61
N HIS A 228 -7.40 -6.76 -0.31
CA HIS A 228 -7.48 -7.75 0.75
C HIS A 228 -8.63 -8.74 0.51
N ASN A 229 -9.84 -8.21 0.30
CA ASN A 229 -11.05 -9.01 0.13
C ASN A 229 -11.00 -9.84 -1.14
N GLU A 230 -10.43 -9.31 -2.21
CA GLU A 230 -10.23 -10.05 -3.46
C GLU A 230 -9.31 -11.26 -3.26
N VAL A 231 -8.14 -11.07 -2.66
CA VAL A 231 -7.19 -12.18 -2.40
C VAL A 231 -7.80 -13.18 -1.43
N HIS A 232 -8.42 -12.71 -0.35
CA HIS A 232 -9.11 -13.57 0.62
C HIS A 232 -10.17 -14.44 -0.06
N LEU A 233 -11.00 -13.84 -0.92
CA LEU A 233 -12.01 -14.55 -1.68
C LEU A 233 -11.41 -15.59 -2.62
N CYS A 234 -10.33 -15.27 -3.34
CA CYS A 234 -9.61 -16.23 -4.17
C CYS A 234 -9.14 -17.44 -3.36
N LEU A 235 -8.51 -17.20 -2.21
CA LEU A 235 -7.98 -18.28 -1.38
C LEU A 235 -9.09 -19.18 -0.81
N VAL A 236 -10.21 -18.62 -0.37
CA VAL A 236 -11.39 -19.41 0.07
C VAL A 236 -11.97 -20.22 -1.09
N LEU A 237 -12.17 -19.60 -2.25
CA LEU A 237 -12.77 -20.28 -3.41
C LEU A 237 -11.91 -21.43 -3.93
N TYR A 238 -10.60 -21.36 -3.77
CA TYR A 238 -9.66 -22.42 -4.16
C TYR A 238 -9.35 -23.39 -3.02
N GLY A 239 -9.96 -23.24 -1.84
CA GLY A 239 -9.82 -24.17 -0.71
C GLY A 239 -8.49 -24.07 0.04
N TYR A 240 -7.81 -22.92 -0.03
CA TYR A 240 -6.58 -22.63 0.73
C TYR A 240 -6.87 -22.04 2.12
N LEU A 241 -8.05 -21.44 2.29
CA LEU A 241 -8.62 -20.97 3.56
C LEU A 241 -9.93 -21.69 3.87
#